data_AF-W1NUU4-F1
#
_entry.id   AF-W1NUU4-F1
#
_cell.length_a   1.000
_cell.length_b   1.000
_cell.length_c   1.000
_cell.angle_alpha   90.00
_cell.angle_beta   90.00
_cell.angle_gamma   90.00
#
_symmetry.space_group_name_H-M   'P 1'
#
loop_
_entity.id
_entity.type
_entity.pdbx_description
1 polymer ?
#
loop_
_entity_poly.entity_id
_entity_poly.type
_entity_poly.pdbx_seq_one_letter_code
_entity_poly.pdbx_strand_id
1 'polypeptide(L)'
;MLSLTTRLRPTRKPQSVLHFKHHLCFYCTITHCSALVSKYFSLLNSSPNLQILQQIHAKLLKTSVYNDVILNSKLIIMYSKHKSLFPNAYNLFLHMPERNIYSWNIIIGELSRSGYPLKAIETFKNMRKSRMEPDLYTLPLVLRACATLGQFKPGQKLHCYCEKVGSSRNVFVASALVFFYAKFGEIDAACQVFDEMTQRDHILARP
;
A
#
# COMPACT_ATOMS: atom_id res chain seq x y z
N MET A 1 -84.93 -18.11 5.32
CA MET A 1 -84.63 -17.25 4.15
C MET A 1 -83.21 -16.70 4.30
N LEU A 2 -82.36 -16.96 3.30
CA LEU A 2 -81.28 -16.13 2.70
C LEU A 2 -80.80 -14.90 3.52
N SER A 3 -79.52 -14.58 3.73
CA SER A 3 -78.41 -14.44 2.77
C SER A 3 -77.09 -14.13 3.55
N LEU A 4 -75.98 -14.82 3.27
CA LEU A 4 -74.77 -14.34 2.57
C LEU A 4 -74.44 -12.84 2.68
N THR A 5 -73.43 -12.50 3.50
CA THR A 5 -72.47 -11.42 3.16
C THR A 5 -71.05 -11.79 3.57
N THR A 6 -70.25 -12.19 2.59
CA THR A 6 -68.79 -12.29 2.63
C THR A 6 -68.21 -10.88 2.42
N ARG A 7 -67.36 -10.38 3.32
CA ARG A 7 -66.45 -9.25 3.01
C ARG A 7 -65.00 -9.59 3.33
N LEU A 8 -64.19 -9.30 2.32
CA LEU A 8 -62.81 -9.67 2.03
C LEU A 8 -61.80 -9.15 3.09
N ARG A 9 -60.82 -10.00 3.44
CA ARG A 9 -59.57 -9.58 4.10
C ARG A 9 -58.72 -8.77 3.11
N PRO A 10 -58.02 -7.70 3.53
CA PRO A 10 -57.05 -7.04 2.68
C PRO A 10 -55.85 -7.95 2.44
N THR A 11 -55.54 -8.19 1.18
CA THR A 11 -54.35 -8.91 0.70
C THR A 11 -53.08 -8.20 1.21
N ARG A 12 -52.30 -8.87 2.06
CA ARG A 12 -50.92 -8.47 2.39
C ARG A 12 -50.10 -8.43 1.10
N LYS A 13 -49.60 -7.26 0.71
CA LYS A 13 -48.56 -7.16 -0.33
C LYS A 13 -47.32 -7.95 0.13
N PRO A 14 -46.68 -8.75 -0.75
CA PRO A 14 -45.56 -9.59 -0.35
C PRO A 14 -44.32 -8.74 -0.03
N GLN A 15 -43.70 -9.00 1.14
CA GLN A 15 -42.47 -8.36 1.63
C GLN A 15 -41.24 -8.60 0.73
N SER A 16 -41.35 -9.43 -0.31
CA SER A 16 -40.26 -9.78 -1.23
C SER A 16 -39.84 -8.65 -2.16
N VAL A 17 -40.71 -7.69 -2.49
CA VAL A 17 -40.41 -6.61 -3.46
C VAL A 17 -39.51 -5.52 -2.86
N LEU A 18 -39.60 -5.27 -1.54
CA LEU A 18 -38.77 -4.28 -0.85
C LEU A 18 -37.32 -4.77 -0.69
N HIS A 19 -37.14 -6.04 -0.34
CA HIS A 19 -35.82 -6.66 -0.18
C HIS A 19 -35.06 -6.73 -1.53
N PHE A 20 -35.79 -6.95 -2.63
CA PHE A 20 -35.22 -6.99 -3.98
C PHE A 20 -34.79 -5.60 -4.48
N LYS A 21 -35.55 -4.54 -4.16
CA LYS A 21 -35.17 -3.15 -4.47
C LYS A 21 -33.93 -2.70 -3.70
N HIS A 22 -33.78 -3.08 -2.43
CA HIS A 22 -32.58 -2.79 -1.65
C HIS A 22 -31.36 -3.55 -2.18
N HIS A 23 -31.49 -4.82 -2.58
CA HIS A 23 -30.40 -5.56 -3.21
C HIS A 23 -30.01 -4.99 -4.58
N LEU A 24 -30.97 -4.63 -5.43
CA LEU A 24 -30.69 -3.99 -6.72
C LEU A 24 -30.07 -2.60 -6.57
N CYS A 25 -30.51 -1.81 -5.58
CA CYS A 25 -29.93 -0.52 -5.26
C CYS A 25 -28.49 -0.68 -4.74
N PHE A 26 -28.26 -1.62 -3.81
CA PHE A 26 -26.94 -1.95 -3.29
C PHE A 26 -26.01 -2.47 -4.38
N TYR A 27 -26.50 -3.36 -5.25
CA TYR A 27 -25.75 -3.90 -6.39
C TYR A 27 -25.44 -2.80 -7.43
N CYS A 28 -26.39 -1.91 -7.72
CA CYS A 28 -26.21 -0.76 -8.60
C CYS A 28 -25.20 0.25 -8.00
N THR A 29 -25.22 0.47 -6.69
CA THR A 29 -24.22 1.31 -6.02
C THR A 29 -22.83 0.67 -6.05
N ILE A 30 -22.71 -0.66 -5.92
CA ILE A 30 -21.43 -1.37 -6.03
C ILE A 30 -20.90 -1.32 -7.46
N THR A 31 -21.72 -1.60 -8.47
CA THR A 31 -21.29 -1.53 -9.88
C THR A 31 -20.92 -0.11 -10.28
N HIS A 32 -21.70 0.90 -9.87
CA HIS A 32 -21.38 2.31 -10.07
C HIS A 32 -20.09 2.72 -9.36
N CYS A 33 -19.85 2.24 -8.14
CA CYS A 33 -18.61 2.47 -7.40
C CYS A 33 -17.39 1.89 -8.14
N SER A 34 -17.51 0.65 -8.64
CA SER A 34 -16.44 0.00 -9.40
C SER A 34 -16.10 0.71 -10.71
N ALA A 35 -17.10 1.15 -11.49
CA ALA A 35 -16.89 1.89 -12.73
C ALA A 35 -16.25 3.26 -12.48
N LEU A 36 -16.62 3.93 -11.38
CA LEU A 36 -16.04 5.20 -10.98
C LEU A 36 -14.56 5.02 -10.57
N VAL A 37 -14.24 3.98 -9.80
CA VAL A 37 -12.84 3.63 -9.47
C VAL A 37 -12.02 3.40 -10.73
N SER A 38 -12.52 2.59 -11.68
CA SER A 38 -11.84 2.36 -12.96
C SER A 38 -11.62 3.65 -13.76
N LYS A 39 -12.60 4.55 -13.79
CA LYS A 39 -12.50 5.85 -14.46
C LYS A 39 -11.44 6.75 -13.82
N TYR A 40 -11.41 6.87 -12.50
CA TYR A 40 -10.39 7.68 -11.83
C TYR A 40 -9.00 7.05 -11.94
N PHE A 41 -8.91 5.73 -11.88
CA PHE A 41 -7.65 5.01 -12.07
C PHE A 41 -7.06 5.24 -13.47
N SER A 42 -7.89 5.19 -14.52
CA SER A 42 -7.44 5.48 -15.89
C SER A 42 -7.02 6.95 -16.06
N LEU A 43 -7.77 7.90 -15.49
CA LEU A 43 -7.42 9.32 -15.49
C LEU A 43 -6.06 9.56 -14.82
N LEU A 44 -5.83 8.93 -13.66
CA LEU A 44 -4.55 9.01 -12.94
C LEU A 44 -3.41 8.44 -13.79
N ASN A 45 -3.61 7.29 -14.46
CA ASN A 45 -2.58 6.74 -15.36
C ASN A 45 -2.26 7.65 -16.55
N SER A 46 -3.26 8.36 -17.08
CA SER A 46 -3.09 9.26 -18.22
C SER A 46 -2.54 10.63 -17.88
N SER A 47 -2.46 11.01 -16.59
CA SER A 47 -2.08 12.36 -16.20
C SER A 47 -0.55 12.58 -16.22
N PRO A 48 -0.03 13.50 -17.06
CA PRO A 48 1.41 13.70 -17.22
C PRO A 48 1.99 14.80 -16.32
N ASN A 49 1.15 15.67 -15.73
CA ASN A 49 1.60 16.88 -15.04
C ASN A 49 0.94 17.10 -13.67
N LEU A 50 1.60 17.95 -12.88
CA LEU A 50 1.27 18.24 -11.49
C LEU A 50 -0.11 18.87 -11.30
N GLN A 51 -0.48 19.80 -12.17
CA GLN A 51 -1.72 20.56 -12.08
C GLN A 51 -2.93 19.66 -12.31
N ILE A 52 -2.86 18.79 -13.32
CA ILE A 52 -3.91 17.81 -13.60
C ILE A 52 -4.06 16.86 -12.41
N LEU A 53 -2.97 16.40 -11.80
CA LEU A 53 -3.03 15.53 -10.62
C LEU A 53 -3.76 16.19 -9.45
N GLN A 54 -3.48 17.46 -9.15
CA GLN A 54 -4.18 18.21 -8.10
C GLN A 54 -5.66 18.42 -8.43
N GLN A 55 -6.00 18.71 -9.68
CA GLN A 55 -7.39 18.83 -10.12
C GLN A 55 -8.15 17.51 -10.00
N ILE A 56 -7.53 16.39 -10.41
CA ILE A 56 -8.11 15.05 -10.27
C ILE A 56 -8.34 14.73 -8.79
N HIS A 57 -7.35 14.97 -7.94
CA HIS A 57 -7.48 14.74 -6.50
C HIS A 57 -8.60 15.60 -5.89
N ALA A 58 -8.65 16.90 -6.18
CA ALA A 58 -9.72 17.79 -5.71
C ALA A 58 -11.11 17.33 -6.17
N LYS A 59 -11.21 16.81 -7.40
CA LYS A 59 -12.47 16.25 -7.92
C LYS A 59 -12.82 14.93 -7.24
N LEU A 60 -11.84 14.08 -6.97
CA LEU A 60 -12.00 12.79 -6.29
C LEU A 60 -12.52 12.96 -4.87
N LEU A 61 -12.07 13.99 -4.14
CA LEU A 61 -12.57 14.33 -2.80
C LEU A 61 -14.07 14.65 -2.74
N LYS A 62 -14.69 15.01 -3.86
CA LYS A 62 -16.14 15.28 -3.96
C LYS A 62 -16.97 14.05 -4.34
N THR A 63 -16.34 12.89 -4.55
CA THR A 63 -17.02 11.66 -4.97
C THR A 63 -17.20 10.70 -3.80
N SER A 64 -18.04 9.67 -3.97
CA SER A 64 -18.20 8.60 -2.98
C SER A 64 -16.99 7.67 -2.85
N VAL A 65 -16.04 7.72 -3.80
CA VAL A 65 -14.84 6.85 -3.84
C VAL A 65 -13.60 7.50 -3.26
N TYR A 66 -13.73 8.64 -2.59
CA TYR A 66 -12.60 9.41 -2.08
C TYR A 66 -11.72 8.66 -1.06
N ASN A 67 -12.28 7.68 -0.37
CA ASN A 67 -11.56 6.83 0.58
C ASN A 67 -11.04 5.52 -0.02
N ASP A 68 -11.21 5.30 -1.33
CA ASP A 68 -10.77 4.07 -1.99
C ASP A 68 -9.26 3.89 -1.85
N VAL A 69 -8.86 2.75 -1.26
CA VAL A 69 -7.45 2.47 -0.95
C VAL A 69 -6.60 2.37 -2.22
N ILE A 70 -7.15 1.89 -3.32
CA ILE A 70 -6.42 1.70 -4.59
C ILE A 70 -6.15 3.07 -5.22
N LEU A 71 -7.18 3.92 -5.32
CA LEU A 71 -7.06 5.29 -5.85
C LEU A 71 -6.12 6.13 -4.99
N ASN A 72 -6.25 6.09 -3.67
CA ASN A 72 -5.40 6.85 -2.77
C ASN A 72 -3.94 6.37 -2.81
N SER A 73 -3.71 5.05 -2.87
CA SER A 73 -2.36 4.52 -3.07
C SER A 73 -1.76 4.97 -4.42
N LYS A 74 -2.58 5.05 -5.47
CA LYS A 74 -2.17 5.56 -6.78
C LYS A 74 -1.83 7.06 -6.71
N LEU A 75 -2.65 7.86 -6.03
CA LEU A 75 -2.38 9.28 -5.80
C LEU A 75 -1.06 9.48 -5.03
N ILE A 76 -0.80 8.67 -4.00
CA ILE A 76 0.45 8.73 -3.23
C ILE A 76 1.66 8.49 -4.13
N ILE A 77 1.68 7.44 -4.96
CA ILE A 77 2.83 7.21 -5.86
C ILE A 77 2.98 8.34 -6.89
N MET A 78 1.89 8.90 -7.38
CA MET A 78 1.96 10.01 -8.33
C MET A 78 2.50 11.27 -7.67
N TYR A 79 2.06 11.59 -6.45
CA TYR A 79 2.62 12.69 -5.68
C TYR A 79 4.09 12.44 -5.30
N SER A 80 4.46 11.22 -4.92
CA SER A 80 5.84 10.89 -4.51
C SER A 80 6.83 10.96 -5.68
N LYS A 81 6.39 10.74 -6.92
CA LYS A 81 7.22 10.95 -8.13
C LYS A 81 7.64 12.41 -8.30
N HIS A 82 6.90 13.36 -7.74
CA HIS A 82 7.22 14.77 -7.75
C HIS A 82 7.78 15.16 -6.37
N LYS A 83 9.11 15.32 -6.26
CA LYS A 83 9.78 15.62 -4.97
C LYS A 83 9.13 16.77 -4.19
N SER A 84 8.64 17.81 -4.87
CA SER A 84 7.97 18.96 -4.26
C SER A 84 6.64 18.62 -3.55
N LEU A 85 5.98 17.52 -3.92
CA LEU A 85 4.70 17.10 -3.36
C LEU A 85 4.81 15.87 -2.45
N PHE A 86 6.02 15.49 -2.04
CA PHE A 86 6.17 14.47 -1.01
C PHE A 86 5.38 14.81 0.29
N PRO A 87 5.36 16.07 0.77
CA PRO A 87 4.50 16.44 1.90
C PRO A 87 3.01 16.16 1.66
N ASN A 88 2.51 16.38 0.45
CA ASN A 88 1.13 16.07 0.06
C ASN A 88 0.88 14.56 0.03
N ALA A 89 1.83 13.78 -0.52
CA ALA A 89 1.77 12.32 -0.51
C ALA A 89 1.69 11.78 0.93
N TYR A 90 2.55 12.30 1.80
CA TYR A 90 2.60 11.90 3.20
C TYR A 90 1.35 12.32 3.97
N ASN A 91 0.85 13.54 3.76
CA ASN A 91 -0.40 14.00 4.38
C ASN A 91 -1.59 13.13 3.93
N LEU A 92 -1.73 12.86 2.62
CA LEU A 92 -2.77 11.97 2.10
C LEU A 92 -2.68 10.59 2.76
N PHE A 93 -1.48 10.01 2.85
CA PHE A 93 -1.24 8.74 3.54
C PHE A 93 -1.66 8.75 5.01
N LEU A 94 -1.41 9.84 5.74
CA LEU A 94 -1.82 9.96 7.15
C LEU A 94 -3.34 10.04 7.32
N HIS A 95 -4.06 10.58 6.34
CA HIS A 95 -5.53 10.69 6.37
C HIS A 95 -6.27 9.51 5.72
N MET A 96 -5.58 8.54 5.13
CA MET A 96 -6.22 7.32 4.63
C MET A 96 -6.81 6.49 5.79
N PRO A 97 -8.11 6.13 5.73
CA PRO A 97 -8.73 5.29 6.77
C PRO A 97 -8.18 3.86 6.74
N GLU A 98 -7.94 3.33 5.54
CA GLU A 98 -7.32 2.04 5.31
C GLU A 98 -6.08 2.23 4.44
N ARG A 99 -5.04 1.47 4.75
CA ARG A 99 -3.77 1.47 4.01
C ARG A 99 -3.48 0.05 3.59
N ASN A 100 -2.94 -0.12 2.39
CA ASN A 100 -2.45 -1.41 1.90
C ASN A 100 -0.92 -1.44 1.91
N ILE A 101 -0.34 -2.64 1.73
CA ILE A 101 1.12 -2.85 1.68
C ILE A 101 1.83 -1.92 0.69
N TYR A 102 1.19 -1.65 -0.44
CA TYR A 102 1.73 -0.78 -1.49
C TYR A 102 1.88 0.67 -1.01
N SER A 103 0.86 1.25 -0.37
CA SER A 103 0.92 2.61 0.19
C SER A 103 2.00 2.77 1.26
N TRP A 104 2.18 1.76 2.12
CA TRP A 104 3.27 1.74 3.09
C TRP A 104 4.64 1.71 2.41
N ASN A 105 4.81 0.83 1.44
CA ASN A 105 6.07 0.68 0.70
C ASN A 105 6.46 1.97 -0.04
N ILE A 106 5.49 2.68 -0.64
CA ILE A 106 5.77 3.97 -1.30
C ILE A 106 6.31 4.97 -0.28
N ILE A 107 5.62 5.17 0.84
CA ILE A 107 6.02 6.18 1.83
C ILE A 107 7.33 5.81 2.52
N ILE A 108 7.52 4.56 2.94
CA ILE A 108 8.77 4.10 3.56
C ILE A 108 9.92 4.26 2.57
N GLY A 109 9.72 3.87 1.30
CA GLY A 109 10.74 3.95 0.27
C GLY A 109 11.13 5.38 -0.09
N GLU A 110 10.17 6.29 -0.08
CA GLU A 110 10.42 7.70 -0.33
C GLU A 110 11.13 8.38 0.84
N LEU A 111 10.68 8.15 2.08
CA LEU A 111 11.38 8.64 3.29
C LEU A 111 12.82 8.12 3.38
N SER A 112 13.02 6.85 3.00
CA SER A 112 14.34 6.19 2.97
C SER A 112 15.28 6.80 1.92
N ARG A 113 14.78 7.33 0.79
CA ARG A 113 15.61 8.02 -0.23
C ARG A 113 15.78 9.51 0.01
N SER A 114 14.75 10.16 0.51
CA SER A 114 14.64 11.63 0.53
C SER A 114 15.24 12.26 1.79
N GLY A 115 16.19 11.57 2.43
CA GLY A 115 16.95 12.09 3.57
C GLY A 115 16.25 12.01 4.93
N TYR A 116 15.14 11.26 5.04
CA TYR A 116 14.42 11.09 6.30
C TYR A 116 14.40 9.62 6.79
N PRO A 117 15.56 8.95 6.92
CA PRO A 117 15.61 7.53 7.25
C PRO A 117 15.03 7.20 8.64
N LEU A 118 15.12 8.14 9.60
CA LEU A 118 14.48 7.97 10.91
C LEU A 118 12.96 7.85 10.79
N LYS A 119 12.33 8.76 10.03
CA LYS A 119 10.89 8.71 9.76
C LYS A 119 10.51 7.45 8.99
N ALA A 120 11.37 6.95 8.09
CA ALA A 120 11.12 5.69 7.39
C ALA A 120 11.03 4.51 8.38
N ILE A 121 11.94 4.44 9.36
CA ILE A 121 11.94 3.40 10.40
C ILE A 121 10.73 3.55 11.34
N GLU A 122 10.36 4.78 11.71
CA GLU A 122 9.16 5.04 12.52
C GLU A 122 7.88 4.62 11.77
N THR A 123 7.80 4.94 10.48
CA THR A 123 6.70 4.54 9.60
C THR A 123 6.61 3.01 9.52
N PHE A 124 7.75 2.31 9.36
CA PHE A 124 7.80 0.85 9.41
C PHE A 124 7.32 0.28 10.77
N LYS A 125 7.70 0.89 11.89
CA LYS A 125 7.18 0.49 13.21
C LYS A 125 5.65 0.65 13.27
N ASN A 126 5.11 1.72 12.71
CA ASN A 126 3.67 1.97 12.67
C ASN A 126 2.95 0.95 11.78
N MET A 127 3.54 0.57 10.63
CA MET A 127 3.05 -0.51 9.77
C MET A 127 2.89 -1.81 10.57
N ARG A 128 3.92 -2.22 11.31
CA ARG A 128 3.86 -3.42 12.16
C ARG A 128 2.85 -3.31 13.30
N LYS A 129 2.72 -2.13 13.93
CA LYS A 129 1.68 -1.86 14.94
C LYS A 129 0.27 -1.99 14.36
N SER A 130 0.08 -1.64 13.08
CA SER A 130 -1.17 -1.86 12.35
C SER A 130 -1.40 -3.31 11.91
N ARG A 131 -0.58 -4.26 12.39
CA ARG A 131 -0.63 -5.70 12.06
C ARG A 131 -0.44 -6.00 10.57
N MET A 132 0.18 -5.08 9.84
CA MET A 132 0.58 -5.32 8.47
C MET A 132 2.01 -5.86 8.45
N GLU A 133 2.16 -7.06 7.90
CA GLU A 133 3.46 -7.70 7.76
C GLU A 133 4.24 -7.10 6.58
N PRO A 134 5.55 -6.84 6.74
CA PRO A 134 6.41 -6.42 5.65
C PRO A 134 6.54 -7.50 4.58
N ASP A 135 6.59 -7.07 3.32
CA ASP A 135 6.86 -7.95 2.19
C ASP A 135 8.31 -7.83 1.70
N LEU A 136 8.61 -8.56 0.63
CA LEU A 136 9.93 -8.58 -0.02
C LEU A 136 10.35 -7.19 -0.56
N TYR A 137 9.40 -6.26 -0.71
CA TYR A 137 9.66 -4.89 -1.14
C TYR A 137 9.79 -3.94 0.06
N THR A 138 9.16 -4.21 1.20
CA THR A 138 9.30 -3.42 2.43
C THR A 138 10.71 -3.57 3.02
N LEU A 139 11.17 -4.81 3.16
CA LEU A 139 12.40 -5.14 3.91
C LEU A 139 13.64 -4.40 3.36
N PRO A 140 13.90 -4.36 2.03
CA PRO A 140 15.01 -3.60 1.46
C PRO A 140 14.99 -2.10 1.81
N LEU A 141 13.80 -1.49 1.83
CA LEU A 141 13.65 -0.06 2.07
C LEU A 141 14.03 0.32 3.50
N VAL A 142 13.68 -0.55 4.45
CA VAL A 142 13.98 -0.39 5.88
C VAL A 142 15.45 -0.71 6.16
N LEU A 143 16.01 -1.76 5.56
CA LEU A 143 17.44 -2.07 5.66
C LEU A 143 18.30 -0.90 5.18
N ARG A 144 17.95 -0.31 4.02
CA ARG A 144 18.63 0.89 3.54
C ARG A 144 18.49 2.06 4.51
N ALA A 145 17.29 2.29 5.07
CA ALA A 145 17.09 3.36 6.05
C ALA A 145 17.96 3.15 7.31
N CYS A 146 18.07 1.90 7.79
CA CYS A 146 18.95 1.54 8.89
C CYS A 146 20.42 1.80 8.56
N ALA A 147 20.88 1.40 7.37
CA ALA A 147 22.24 1.64 6.89
C ALA A 147 22.56 3.15 6.79
N THR A 148 21.64 3.95 6.24
CA THR A 148 21.80 5.40 6.10
C THR A 148 21.82 6.12 7.45
N LEU A 149 21.03 5.68 8.43
CA LEU A 149 20.97 6.28 9.77
C LEU A 149 22.06 5.75 10.72
N GLY A 150 22.87 4.77 10.32
CA GLY A 150 23.85 4.14 11.20
C GLY A 150 23.24 3.23 12.28
N GLN A 151 22.03 2.71 12.04
CA GLN A 151 21.29 1.85 12.97
C GLN A 151 21.61 0.37 12.76
N PHE A 152 22.78 -0.07 13.25
CA PHE A 152 23.22 -1.46 13.08
C PHE A 152 22.32 -2.48 13.80
N LYS A 153 22.08 -2.30 15.11
CA LYS A 153 21.28 -3.25 15.90
C LYS A 153 19.84 -3.43 15.35
N PRO A 154 19.11 -2.36 14.97
CA PRO A 154 17.82 -2.54 14.31
C PRO A 154 17.89 -3.28 12.97
N GLY A 155 18.92 -3.03 12.15
CA GLY A 155 19.10 -3.75 10.89
C GLY A 155 19.43 -5.23 11.07
N GLN A 156 20.26 -5.59 12.06
CA GLN A 156 20.50 -7.00 12.42
C GLN A 156 19.23 -7.71 12.88
N LYS A 157 18.41 -7.06 13.71
CA LYS A 157 17.09 -7.60 14.11
C LYS A 157 16.18 -7.83 12.90
N LEU A 158 16.26 -6.95 11.90
CA LEU A 158 15.52 -7.09 10.66
C LEU A 158 16.05 -8.26 9.82
N HIS A 159 17.37 -8.47 9.76
CA HIS A 159 17.96 -9.65 9.14
C HIS A 159 17.48 -10.95 9.81
N CYS A 160 17.51 -11.03 11.15
CA CYS A 160 16.96 -12.20 11.85
C CYS A 160 15.47 -12.42 11.57
N TYR A 161 14.70 -11.36 11.34
CA TYR A 161 13.32 -11.49 10.88
C TYR A 161 13.25 -12.07 9.47
N CYS A 162 14.07 -11.57 8.53
CA CYS A 162 14.14 -12.09 7.16
C CYS A 162 14.46 -13.59 7.13
N GLU A 163 15.40 -14.05 7.96
CA GLU A 163 15.71 -15.47 8.12
C GLU A 163 14.48 -16.28 8.59
N LYS A 164 13.80 -15.79 9.63
CA LYS A 164 12.63 -16.48 10.21
C LYS A 164 11.47 -16.62 9.23
N VAL A 165 11.27 -15.64 8.34
CA VAL A 165 10.19 -15.68 7.34
C VAL A 165 10.65 -16.26 5.99
N GLY A 166 11.91 -16.72 5.90
CA GLY A 166 12.46 -17.31 4.68
C GLY A 166 12.67 -16.32 3.53
N SER A 167 12.76 -15.02 3.82
CA SER A 167 12.91 -13.98 2.79
C SER A 167 14.35 -13.55 2.55
N SER A 168 15.31 -13.96 3.39
CA SER A 168 16.71 -13.53 3.30
C SER A 168 17.37 -13.91 1.98
N ARG A 169 16.98 -15.04 1.38
CA ARG A 169 17.50 -15.53 0.09
C ARG A 169 16.90 -14.87 -1.15
N ASN A 170 15.88 -14.02 -0.98
CA ASN A 170 15.31 -13.28 -2.10
C ASN A 170 16.33 -12.25 -2.61
N VAL A 171 16.53 -12.16 -3.93
CA VAL A 171 17.56 -11.31 -4.54
C VAL A 171 17.48 -9.85 -4.06
N PHE A 172 16.29 -9.28 -3.94
CA PHE A 172 16.12 -7.90 -3.49
C PHE A 172 16.46 -7.71 -2.01
N VAL A 173 16.05 -8.65 -1.17
CA VAL A 173 16.32 -8.63 0.28
C VAL A 173 17.80 -8.89 0.55
N ALA A 174 18.38 -9.91 -0.08
CA ALA A 174 19.78 -10.26 0.04
C ALA A 174 20.68 -9.11 -0.41
N SER A 175 20.42 -8.50 -1.57
CA SER A 175 21.18 -7.34 -2.05
C SER A 175 21.15 -6.17 -1.04
N ALA A 176 20.01 -5.93 -0.41
CA ALA A 176 19.88 -4.90 0.62
C ALA A 176 20.60 -5.26 1.93
N LEU A 177 20.64 -6.55 2.30
CA LEU A 177 21.41 -7.06 3.44
C LEU A 177 22.92 -6.93 3.18
N VAL A 178 23.40 -7.30 1.99
CA VAL A 178 24.81 -7.10 1.58
C VAL A 178 25.19 -5.62 1.68
N PHE A 179 24.38 -4.73 1.10
CA PHE A 179 24.60 -3.29 1.21
C PHE A 179 24.63 -2.82 2.68
N PHE A 180 23.69 -3.31 3.49
CA PHE A 180 23.61 -2.99 4.90
C PHE A 180 24.89 -3.39 5.65
N TYR A 181 25.34 -4.64 5.54
CA TYR A 181 26.55 -5.11 6.22
C TYR A 181 27.82 -4.43 5.72
N ALA A 182 27.95 -4.27 4.40
CA ALA A 182 29.07 -3.53 3.80
C ALA A 182 29.15 -2.09 4.32
N LYS A 183 28.01 -1.43 4.56
CA LYS A 183 27.96 -0.06 5.10
C LYS A 183 28.54 0.06 6.51
N PHE A 184 28.49 -1.01 7.31
CA PHE A 184 29.06 -1.07 8.65
C PHE A 184 30.46 -1.71 8.69
N GLY A 185 31.03 -2.10 7.54
CA GLY A 185 32.34 -2.74 7.47
C GLY A 185 32.34 -4.23 7.85
N GLU A 186 31.16 -4.84 8.00
CA GLU A 186 31.00 -6.26 8.32
C GLU A 186 31.13 -7.10 7.05
N ILE A 187 32.34 -7.16 6.48
CA ILE A 187 32.60 -7.76 5.17
C ILE A 187 32.30 -9.26 5.17
N ASP A 188 32.65 -9.98 6.23
CA ASP A 188 32.40 -11.42 6.33
C ASP A 188 30.90 -11.74 6.29
N ALA A 189 30.08 -10.97 7.02
CA ALA A 189 28.63 -11.11 7.00
C ALA A 189 28.04 -10.73 5.63
N ALA A 190 28.58 -9.69 4.98
CA ALA A 190 28.16 -9.32 3.63
C ALA A 190 28.48 -10.42 2.60
N CYS A 191 29.66 -11.02 2.68
CA CYS A 191 30.05 -12.16 1.84
C CYS A 191 29.17 -13.38 2.10
N GLN A 192 28.90 -13.72 3.36
CA GLN A 192 28.02 -14.83 3.69
C GLN A 192 26.62 -14.66 3.06
N VAL A 193 26.00 -13.49 3.24
CA VAL A 193 24.68 -13.22 2.64
C VAL A 193 24.74 -13.32 1.12
N PHE A 194 25.80 -12.81 0.49
CA PHE A 194 25.99 -12.87 -0.96
C PHE A 194 26.15 -14.30 -1.47
N ASP A 195 26.90 -15.14 -0.74
CA ASP A 195 27.16 -16.52 -1.11
C ASP A 195 25.90 -17.38 -1.05
N GLU A 196 25.00 -17.08 -0.10
CA GLU A 196 23.71 -17.73 0.09
C GLU A 196 22.62 -17.30 -0.95
N MET A 197 22.92 -16.32 -1.83
CA MET A 197 21.98 -15.89 -2.88
C MET A 197 21.81 -16.96 -3.97
N THR A 198 20.56 -17.34 -4.24
CA THR A 198 20.20 -18.36 -5.26
C THR A 198 20.30 -17.85 -6.71
N GLN A 199 20.17 -16.55 -6.92
CA GLN A 199 20.42 -15.88 -8.20
C GLN A 199 21.31 -14.67 -7.95
N ARG A 200 22.44 -14.60 -8.65
CA ARG A 200 23.41 -13.51 -8.56
C ARG A 200 23.28 -12.66 -9.82
N ASP A 201 23.12 -11.35 -9.67
CA ASP A 201 23.33 -10.45 -10.79
C ASP A 201 24.83 -10.54 -11.16
N HIS A 202 25.12 -10.87 -12.42
CA HIS A 202 26.47 -11.08 -12.94
C HIS A 202 27.42 -9.87 -12.80
N ILE A 203 26.96 -8.73 -12.26
CA ILE A 203 27.72 -7.48 -12.13
C ILE A 203 28.60 -7.46 -10.85
N LEU A 204 28.43 -8.42 -9.91
CA LEU A 204 29.18 -8.46 -8.64
C LEU A 204 30.13 -9.67 -8.50
N ALA A 205 30.50 -10.36 -9.58
CA ALA A 205 31.49 -11.43 -9.50
C ALA A 205 32.89 -10.83 -9.29
N ARG A 206 33.58 -11.24 -8.21
CA ARG A 206 35.02 -10.99 -8.02
C ARG A 206 35.81 -11.53 -9.23
N PRO A 207 36.87 -10.83 -9.69
CA PRO A 207 37.82 -11.40 -10.63
C PRO A 207 38.58 -12.59 -10.05
#